data_AF-A0AA96WUV3-F1
#
_entry.id   AF-A0AA96WUV3-F1
#
_cell.length_a   1.000
_cell.length_b   1.000
_cell.length_c   1.000
_cell.angle_alpha   90.00
_cell.angle_beta   90.00
_cell.angle_gamma   90.00
#
_symmetry.space_group_name_H-M   'P 1'
#
loop_
_entity.id
_entity.type
_entity.pdbx_description
1 polymer ?
#
loop_
_entity_poly.entity_id
_entity_poly.type
_entity_poly.pdbx_seq_one_letter_code
_entity_poly.pdbx_strand_id
1 'polypeptide(L)'
;MNIKQSITLTIVGLGLFLGACSNNSNTATNSSTSPAATTPTTTASPKTATTTAKTESGGKHGGKGGQTIETGVYHLEFIPQPEANGTHLDFYLQKGDNHEAVPNAKVTAQVQLPDGTQKTLDMQYDPVDKHYAALLPGTAVGEYKVAILTDISGEKVNGRFSFKK
;
A
#
# COMPACT_ATOMS: atom_id res chain seq x y z
N MET A 1 1.38 28.02 -53.59
CA MET A 1 1.97 29.17 -52.88
C MET A 1 1.68 28.97 -51.40
N ASN A 2 2.74 28.95 -50.61
CA ASN A 2 2.80 28.50 -49.22
C ASN A 2 2.27 29.57 -48.25
N ILE A 3 1.90 29.18 -47.02
CA ILE A 3 2.62 29.57 -45.78
C ILE A 3 1.99 28.80 -44.60
N LYS A 4 2.83 27.99 -43.93
CA LYS A 4 2.59 27.44 -42.59
C LYS A 4 3.27 28.39 -41.60
N GLN A 5 2.60 28.74 -40.49
CA GLN A 5 3.23 29.44 -39.37
C GLN A 5 3.11 28.57 -38.12
N SER A 6 4.27 28.06 -37.66
CA SER A 6 4.47 27.44 -36.36
C SER A 6 5.12 28.46 -35.44
N ILE A 7 4.64 28.60 -34.20
CA ILE A 7 5.29 29.39 -33.15
C ILE A 7 5.76 28.42 -32.07
N THR A 8 7.08 28.30 -31.92
CA THR A 8 7.76 27.53 -30.89
C THR A 8 8.23 28.50 -29.81
N LEU A 9 7.81 28.31 -28.56
CA LEU A 9 8.25 29.12 -27.42
C LEU A 9 9.25 28.30 -26.58
N THR A 10 10.53 28.64 -26.69
CA THR A 10 11.64 28.03 -25.96
C THR A 10 11.91 28.83 -24.69
N ILE A 11 11.71 28.25 -23.51
CA ILE A 11 12.11 28.86 -22.23
C ILE A 11 13.34 28.12 -21.71
N VAL A 12 14.47 28.84 -21.71
CA VAL A 12 15.75 28.40 -21.13
C VAL A 12 15.78 28.91 -19.69
N GLY A 13 15.64 28.00 -18.72
CA GLY A 13 15.81 28.29 -17.30
C GLY A 13 17.16 27.79 -16.80
N LEU A 14 18.06 28.73 -16.51
CA LEU A 14 19.42 28.55 -15.99
C LEU A 14 19.38 28.23 -14.48
N GLY A 15 20.19 27.28 -14.03
CA GLY A 15 20.08 26.65 -12.71
C GLY A 15 20.72 27.38 -11.52
N LEU A 16 20.62 26.74 -10.35
CA LEU A 16 21.46 26.98 -9.17
C LEU A 16 21.75 25.64 -8.46
N PHE A 17 23.02 25.23 -8.46
CA PHE A 17 23.58 24.15 -7.65
C PHE A 17 24.20 24.74 -6.38
N LEU A 18 23.77 24.31 -5.19
CA LEU A 18 24.49 24.38 -3.89
C LEU A 18 23.83 23.32 -2.96
N GLY A 19 24.49 22.49 -2.16
CA GLY A 19 25.90 22.30 -1.83
C GLY A 19 26.04 21.00 -1.02
N ALA A 20 27.25 20.45 -1.04
CA ALA A 20 27.65 19.22 -0.37
C ALA A 20 27.89 19.44 1.14
N CYS A 21 27.51 18.45 1.95
CA CYS A 21 28.13 18.20 3.25
C CYS A 21 28.35 16.69 3.39
N SER A 22 29.48 16.21 2.86
CA SER A 22 30.14 15.04 3.42
C SER A 22 30.88 15.49 4.67
N ASN A 23 30.74 14.80 5.79
CA ASN A 23 31.87 14.72 6.70
C ASN A 23 32.03 13.32 7.28
N ASN A 24 33.28 12.89 7.19
CA ASN A 24 33.82 11.59 7.45
C ASN A 24 34.15 11.44 8.95
N SER A 25 33.90 10.24 9.46
CA SER A 25 34.56 9.50 10.54
C SER A 25 35.65 10.20 11.35
N ASN A 26 35.54 10.21 12.69
CA ASN A 26 36.64 9.69 13.53
C ASN A 26 36.20 9.31 14.95
N THR A 27 36.69 8.13 15.35
CA THR A 27 36.64 7.45 16.64
C THR A 27 37.43 8.18 17.73
N ALA A 28 36.93 8.14 18.97
CA ALA A 28 37.75 8.24 20.17
C ALA A 28 37.17 7.37 21.30
N THR A 29 37.99 6.43 21.77
CA THR A 29 37.82 5.55 22.94
C THR A 29 38.30 6.25 24.22
N ASN A 30 37.53 6.15 25.33
CA ASN A 30 37.95 5.56 26.63
C ASN A 30 37.05 6.01 27.82
N SER A 31 36.47 4.99 28.45
CA SER A 31 36.49 4.66 29.90
C SER A 31 35.99 5.63 30.99
N SER A 32 34.96 5.14 31.69
CA SER A 32 34.83 5.04 33.16
C SER A 32 34.50 6.30 33.97
N THR A 33 33.25 6.42 34.43
CA THR A 33 32.81 6.29 35.86
C THR A 33 31.42 6.91 36.08
N SER A 34 30.58 6.18 36.84
CA SER A 34 29.27 6.59 37.38
C SER A 34 29.46 7.63 38.50
N PRO A 35 28.52 8.59 38.71
CA PRO A 35 27.44 8.35 39.68
C PRO A 35 26.05 8.97 39.36
N ALA A 36 25.03 8.19 39.76
CA ALA A 36 23.72 8.52 40.35
C ALA A 36 22.92 9.81 39.99
N ALA A 37 21.69 9.53 39.51
CA ALA A 37 20.37 10.09 39.86
C ALA A 37 20.11 11.61 39.77
N THR A 38 19.18 12.00 38.88
CA THR A 38 18.00 12.85 39.20
C THR A 38 17.05 12.93 38.01
N THR A 39 15.76 12.72 38.27
CA THR A 39 14.63 12.87 37.35
C THR A 39 14.43 14.35 36.99
N PRO A 40 14.03 14.66 35.75
CA PRO A 40 12.78 15.41 35.62
C PRO A 40 11.88 14.95 34.46
N THR A 41 10.59 15.09 34.73
CA THR A 41 9.43 15.02 33.83
C THR A 41 9.54 15.99 32.66
N THR A 42 9.30 15.52 31.42
CA THR A 42 8.84 16.40 30.33
C THR A 42 8.06 15.62 29.26
N THR A 43 6.76 15.90 29.22
CA THR A 43 5.91 16.13 28.04
C THR A 43 6.05 15.19 26.83
N ALA A 44 5.03 14.35 26.66
CA ALA A 44 4.76 13.59 25.45
C ALA A 44 4.58 14.53 24.24
N SER A 45 5.41 14.33 23.22
CA SER A 45 5.20 14.87 21.87
C SER A 45 4.38 13.87 21.05
N PRO A 46 3.41 14.30 20.23
CA PRO A 46 2.48 13.40 19.55
C PRO A 46 3.20 12.53 18.52
N LYS A 47 3.05 11.21 18.69
CA LYS A 47 3.58 10.16 17.83
C LYS A 47 2.84 10.21 16.49
N THR A 48 3.58 10.47 15.42
CA THR A 48 3.21 10.21 14.03
C THR A 48 2.53 8.85 13.92
N ALA A 49 1.30 8.82 13.39
CA ALA A 49 0.53 7.59 13.20
C ALA A 49 1.19 6.71 12.13
N THR A 50 2.03 5.78 12.59
CA THR A 50 2.48 4.65 11.78
C THR A 50 1.32 3.66 11.66
N THR A 51 0.66 3.63 10.50
CA THR A 51 -0.32 2.58 10.16
C THR A 51 0.38 1.23 10.23
N THR A 52 0.19 0.54 11.34
CA THR A 52 0.78 -0.78 11.58
C THR A 52 -0.19 -1.79 10.98
N ALA A 53 0.15 -2.37 9.83
CA ALA A 53 -0.56 -3.51 9.29
C ALA A 53 -0.45 -4.65 10.30
N LYS A 54 -1.54 -4.93 11.03
CA LYS A 54 -1.61 -6.00 12.00
C LYS A 54 -2.13 -7.24 11.27
N THR A 55 -1.23 -8.17 10.95
CA THR A 55 -1.64 -9.51 10.52
C THR A 55 -2.12 -10.28 11.76
N GLU A 56 -3.41 -10.16 12.08
CA GLU A 56 -4.06 -11.04 13.06
C GLU A 56 -4.35 -12.40 12.41
N SER A 57 -3.44 -13.35 12.61
CA SER A 57 -3.77 -14.76 12.48
C SER A 57 -4.37 -15.23 13.80
N GLY A 58 -5.69 -15.44 13.84
CA GLY A 58 -6.35 -16.13 14.94
C GLY A 58 -7.30 -15.29 15.79
N GLY A 59 -8.40 -14.82 15.19
CA GLY A 59 -9.58 -14.37 15.91
C GLY A 59 -10.81 -14.75 15.09
N LYS A 60 -11.77 -15.48 15.67
CA LYS A 60 -13.00 -15.88 14.96
C LYS A 60 -13.89 -14.64 14.76
N HIS A 61 -13.65 -13.91 13.68
CA HIS A 61 -14.51 -12.82 13.22
C HIS A 61 -14.66 -12.94 11.71
N GLY A 62 -15.60 -13.79 11.26
CA GLY A 62 -16.19 -13.81 9.90
C GLY A 62 -15.32 -14.06 8.66
N GLY A 63 -14.03 -13.75 8.68
CA GLY A 63 -13.14 -13.73 7.51
C GLY A 63 -12.79 -15.13 7.00
N LYS A 64 -12.57 -15.26 5.70
CA LYS A 64 -12.18 -16.53 5.04
C LYS A 64 -10.69 -16.83 5.19
N GLY A 65 -9.97 -16.12 6.05
CA GLY A 65 -8.54 -16.30 6.30
C GLY A 65 -7.64 -15.41 5.44
N GLY A 66 -8.09 -14.20 5.11
CA GLY A 66 -7.34 -13.22 4.33
C GLY A 66 -6.36 -12.37 5.12
N GLN A 67 -5.66 -11.49 4.40
CA GLN A 67 -4.95 -10.37 5.00
C GLN A 67 -5.91 -9.19 5.14
N THR A 68 -5.98 -8.63 6.35
CA THR A 68 -6.86 -7.50 6.64
C THR A 68 -6.07 -6.23 6.94
N ILE A 69 -6.55 -5.10 6.43
CA ILE A 69 -6.05 -3.77 6.74
C ILE A 69 -7.23 -2.92 7.20
N GLU A 70 -7.05 -2.27 8.35
CA GLU A 70 -7.97 -1.27 8.86
C GLU A 70 -7.52 0.13 8.50
N THR A 71 -8.41 0.93 7.92
CA THR A 71 -8.10 2.30 7.52
C THR A 71 -9.30 3.23 7.70
N GLY A 72 -9.21 4.09 8.71
CA GLY A 72 -10.33 4.94 9.11
C GLY A 72 -11.53 4.08 9.50
N VAL A 73 -12.63 4.24 8.78
CA VAL A 73 -13.89 3.49 8.97
C VAL A 73 -13.99 2.27 8.06
N TYR A 74 -12.94 1.94 7.31
CA TYR A 74 -12.97 0.88 6.31
C TYR A 74 -12.14 -0.32 6.73
N HIS A 75 -12.68 -1.49 6.42
CA HIS A 75 -12.05 -2.80 6.59
C HIS A 75 -11.75 -3.34 5.18
N LEU A 76 -10.47 -3.63 4.91
CA LEU A 76 -10.00 -4.14 3.63
C LEU A 76 -9.46 -5.56 3.83
N GLU A 77 -10.19 -6.59 3.38
CA GLU A 77 -9.72 -7.98 3.42
C GLU A 77 -9.38 -8.49 2.02
N PHE A 78 -8.18 -9.03 1.86
CA PHE A 78 -7.68 -9.58 0.60
C PHE A 78 -7.40 -11.07 0.73
N ILE A 79 -7.98 -11.86 -0.16
CA ILE A 79 -7.87 -13.33 -0.20
C ILE A 79 -7.50 -13.77 -1.62
N PRO A 80 -6.25 -14.24 -1.84
CA PRO A 80 -5.87 -14.87 -3.10
C PRO A 80 -6.23 -16.36 -3.07
N GLN A 81 -7.09 -16.80 -3.97
CA GLN A 81 -7.49 -18.20 -4.11
C GLN A 81 -6.87 -18.83 -5.37
N PRO A 82 -6.01 -19.86 -5.24
CA PRO A 82 -5.45 -20.57 -6.39
C PRO A 82 -6.53 -21.26 -7.24
N GLU A 83 -6.39 -21.19 -8.56
CA GLU A 83 -7.25 -21.87 -9.54
C GLU A 83 -6.42 -22.48 -10.67
N ALA A 84 -7.00 -23.38 -11.48
CA ALA A 84 -6.28 -24.10 -12.52
C ALA A 84 -5.52 -23.19 -13.51
N ASN A 85 -6.09 -22.02 -13.83
CA ASN A 85 -5.55 -21.10 -14.83
C ASN A 85 -4.96 -19.80 -14.25
N GLY A 86 -4.87 -19.69 -12.92
CA GLY A 86 -4.43 -18.45 -12.29
C GLY A 86 -4.71 -18.38 -10.79
N THR A 87 -4.99 -17.17 -10.33
CA THR A 87 -5.46 -16.93 -8.95
C THR A 87 -6.61 -15.96 -8.99
N HIS A 88 -7.72 -16.37 -8.38
CA HIS A 88 -8.84 -15.51 -8.11
C HIS A 88 -8.46 -14.57 -6.96
N LEU A 89 -8.58 -13.26 -7.20
CA LEU A 89 -8.26 -12.23 -6.22
C LEU A 89 -9.57 -11.73 -5.64
N ASP A 90 -9.89 -12.13 -4.41
CA ASP A 90 -11.05 -11.64 -3.69
C ASP A 90 -10.65 -10.46 -2.82
N PHE A 91 -11.40 -9.36 -2.94
CA PHE A 91 -11.20 -8.16 -2.15
C PHE A 91 -12.51 -7.69 -1.54
N TYR A 92 -12.61 -7.82 -0.22
CA TYR A 92 -13.75 -7.34 0.55
C TYR A 92 -13.45 -5.90 0.99
N LEU A 93 -14.22 -4.96 0.45
CA LEU A 93 -14.24 -3.58 0.89
C LEU A 93 -15.48 -3.37 1.77
N GLN A 94 -15.25 -3.16 3.06
CA GLN A 94 -16.29 -3.07 4.06
C GLN A 94 -16.16 -1.79 4.87
N LYS A 95 -17.25 -1.37 5.54
CA LYS A 95 -17.32 -0.12 6.30
C LYS A 95 -17.99 -0.34 7.66
N GLY A 96 -17.43 0.30 8.69
CA GLY A 96 -17.95 0.32 10.05
C GLY A 96 -17.85 -1.02 10.77
N ASP A 97 -18.13 -1.01 12.08
CA ASP A 97 -17.95 -2.16 12.97
C ASP A 97 -18.78 -3.41 12.60
N ASN A 98 -19.83 -3.24 11.79
CA ASN A 98 -20.66 -4.33 11.31
C ASN A 98 -20.20 -4.92 9.96
N HIS A 99 -19.08 -4.43 9.42
CA HIS A 99 -18.46 -4.88 8.19
C HIS A 99 -19.41 -4.85 6.99
N GLU A 100 -20.18 -3.77 6.84
CA GLU A 100 -21.08 -3.59 5.70
C GLU A 100 -20.30 -3.46 4.39
N ALA A 101 -20.64 -4.28 3.39
CA ALA A 101 -19.99 -4.24 2.08
C ALA A 101 -20.25 -2.91 1.35
N VAL A 102 -19.23 -2.41 0.63
CA VAL A 102 -19.29 -1.18 -0.17
C VAL A 102 -19.32 -1.54 -1.66
N PRO A 103 -20.48 -1.60 -2.32
CA PRO A 103 -20.63 -2.13 -3.69
C PRO A 103 -20.27 -1.16 -4.83
N ASN A 104 -20.17 0.14 -4.55
CA ASN A 104 -20.12 1.20 -5.57
C ASN A 104 -18.75 1.90 -5.64
N ALA A 105 -17.67 1.16 -5.43
CA ALA A 105 -16.30 1.66 -5.56
C ALA A 105 -15.70 1.29 -6.91
N LYS A 106 -14.76 2.10 -7.41
CA LYS A 106 -13.84 1.64 -8.47
C LYS A 106 -12.65 0.99 -7.79
N VAL A 107 -12.39 -0.28 -8.11
CA VAL A 107 -11.31 -1.05 -7.50
C VAL A 107 -10.37 -1.56 -8.57
N THR A 108 -9.08 -1.26 -8.41
CA THR A 108 -8.03 -1.72 -9.31
C THR A 108 -6.94 -2.42 -8.50
N ALA A 109 -6.56 -3.63 -8.89
CA ALA A 109 -5.40 -4.32 -8.36
C ALA A 109 -4.17 -4.08 -9.25
N GLN A 110 -3.12 -3.52 -8.67
CA GLN A 110 -1.78 -3.48 -9.28
C GLN A 110 -0.93 -4.59 -8.67
N VAL A 111 -0.62 -5.60 -9.47
CA VAL A 111 0.09 -6.80 -9.04
C VAL A 111 1.49 -6.81 -9.63
N GLN A 112 2.51 -6.80 -8.78
CA GLN A 112 3.87 -7.17 -9.15
C GLN A 112 4.02 -8.68 -9.04
N LEU A 113 4.38 -9.32 -10.16
CA LEU A 113 4.68 -10.74 -10.28
C LEU A 113 6.06 -11.08 -9.68
N PRO A 114 6.37 -12.37 -9.47
CA PRO A 114 7.66 -12.81 -8.92
C PRO A 114 8.88 -12.37 -9.75
N ASP A 115 8.71 -12.18 -11.05
CA ASP A 115 9.75 -11.69 -11.97
C ASP A 115 9.92 -10.15 -11.93
N GLY A 116 9.10 -9.46 -11.14
CA GLY A 116 9.06 -8.01 -11.03
C GLY A 116 8.14 -7.30 -12.02
N THR A 117 7.59 -8.01 -13.01
CA THR A 117 6.63 -7.48 -13.99
C THR A 117 5.35 -7.01 -13.30
N GLN A 118 4.76 -5.91 -13.76
CA GLN A 118 3.50 -5.39 -13.21
C GLN A 118 2.31 -5.74 -14.11
N LYS A 119 1.18 -6.08 -13.48
CA LYS A 119 -0.14 -6.20 -14.11
C LYS A 119 -1.13 -5.29 -13.40
N THR A 120 -2.05 -4.72 -14.17
CA THR A 120 -3.17 -3.93 -13.66
C THR A 120 -4.46 -4.65 -14.01
N LEU A 121 -5.30 -4.88 -13.02
CA LEU A 121 -6.56 -5.60 -13.15
C LEU A 121 -7.66 -4.73 -12.57
N ASP A 122 -8.69 -4.44 -13.36
CA ASP A 122 -9.93 -3.90 -12.82
C ASP A 122 -10.68 -5.01 -12.11
N MET A 123 -11.12 -4.74 -10.88
CA MET A 123 -11.85 -5.71 -10.07
C MET A 123 -13.35 -5.39 -10.13
N GLN A 124 -14.14 -6.43 -10.43
CA GLN A 124 -15.58 -6.32 -10.60
C GLN A 124 -16.30 -6.69 -9.32
N TYR A 125 -17.30 -5.90 -8.92
CA TYR A 125 -18.11 -6.24 -7.76
C TYR A 125 -19.05 -7.40 -8.06
N ASP A 126 -19.01 -8.43 -7.23
CA ASP A 126 -20.00 -9.51 -7.19
C ASP A 126 -21.07 -9.18 -6.14
N PRO A 127 -22.34 -8.97 -6.54
CA PRO A 127 -23.42 -8.67 -5.59
C PRO A 127 -23.90 -9.89 -4.79
N VAL A 128 -23.63 -11.11 -5.24
CA VAL A 128 -24.01 -12.35 -4.55
C VAL A 128 -23.08 -12.57 -3.36
N ASP A 129 -21.77 -12.54 -3.63
CA ASP A 129 -20.74 -12.82 -2.62
C ASP A 129 -20.17 -11.54 -1.97
N LYS A 130 -20.67 -10.37 -2.38
CA LYS A 130 -20.41 -9.05 -1.78
C LYS A 130 -18.95 -8.63 -1.70
N HIS A 131 -18.14 -8.96 -2.71
CA HIS A 131 -16.74 -8.58 -2.80
C HIS A 131 -16.37 -8.15 -4.22
N TYR A 132 -15.18 -7.58 -4.39
CA TYR A 132 -14.59 -7.31 -5.69
C TYR A 132 -13.69 -8.46 -6.10
N ALA A 133 -13.80 -8.91 -7.34
CA ALA A 133 -13.09 -10.05 -7.87
C ALA A 133 -12.32 -9.70 -9.14
N ALA A 134 -11.14 -10.29 -9.30
CA ALA A 134 -10.42 -10.33 -10.58
C ALA A 134 -9.61 -11.62 -10.70
N LEU A 135 -9.49 -12.15 -11.92
CA LEU A 135 -8.59 -13.26 -12.20
C LEU A 135 -7.20 -12.74 -12.59
N LEU A 136 -6.17 -13.12 -11.83
CA LEU A 136 -4.78 -12.94 -12.22
C LEU A 136 -4.31 -14.16 -13.02
N PRO A 137 -4.10 -14.06 -14.35
CA PRO A 137 -3.67 -15.20 -15.15
C PRO A 137 -2.20 -15.53 -14.92
N GLY A 138 -1.90 -16.83 -14.88
CA GLY A 138 -0.54 -17.36 -14.79
C GLY A 138 -0.25 -18.11 -13.48
N THR A 139 0.76 -18.97 -13.55
CA THR A 139 1.09 -19.99 -12.54
C THR A 139 2.51 -19.87 -12.00
N ALA A 140 3.16 -18.71 -12.20
CA ALA A 140 4.50 -18.48 -11.67
C ALA A 140 4.53 -18.67 -10.14
N VAL A 141 5.56 -19.34 -9.64
CA VAL A 141 5.75 -19.60 -8.21
C VAL A 141 6.60 -18.48 -7.61
N GLY A 142 6.30 -18.06 -6.39
CA GLY A 142 7.06 -17.02 -5.70
C GLY A 142 6.19 -15.93 -5.06
N GLU A 143 6.84 -14.82 -4.68
CA GLU A 143 6.18 -13.68 -4.02
C GLU A 143 5.50 -12.77 -5.04
N TYR A 144 4.23 -12.47 -4.77
CA TYR A 144 3.43 -11.47 -5.46
C TYR A 144 3.20 -10.29 -4.51
N LYS A 145 3.37 -9.06 -5.00
CA LYS A 145 2.99 -7.86 -4.23
C LYS A 145 1.79 -7.21 -4.89
N VAL A 146 0.83 -6.80 -4.08
CA VAL A 146 -0.45 -6.26 -4.57
C VAL A 146 -0.68 -4.91 -3.93
N ALA A 147 -0.96 -3.90 -4.75
CA ALA A 147 -1.57 -2.66 -4.30
C ALA A 147 -3.01 -2.62 -4.81
N ILE A 148 -3.97 -2.60 -3.89
CA ILE A 148 -5.37 -2.37 -4.21
C ILE A 148 -5.64 -0.87 -4.11
N LEU A 149 -6.05 -0.28 -5.22
CA LEU A 149 -6.45 1.10 -5.30
C LEU A 149 -7.97 1.17 -5.32
N THR A 150 -8.57 1.89 -4.38
CA THR A 150 -10.02 2.08 -4.35
C THR A 150 -10.38 3.55 -4.48
N ASP A 151 -11.49 3.79 -5.15
CA ASP A 151 -12.13 5.10 -5.25
C ASP A 151 -13.60 4.95 -4.88
N ILE A 152 -13.97 5.49 -3.72
CA ILE A 152 -15.31 5.44 -3.16
C ILE A 152 -15.90 6.84 -3.31
N SER A 153 -16.49 7.12 -4.47
CA SER A 153 -17.07 8.44 -4.77
C SER A 153 -16.09 9.61 -4.57
N GLY A 154 -14.82 9.42 -4.94
CA GLY A 154 -13.74 10.39 -4.80
C GLY A 154 -12.84 10.19 -3.57
N GLU A 155 -13.28 9.41 -2.57
CA GLU A 155 -12.44 9.05 -1.42
C GLU A 155 -11.50 7.88 -1.78
N LYS A 156 -10.21 8.02 -1.49
CA LYS A 156 -9.19 7.01 -1.80
C LYS A 156 -8.86 6.17 -0.58
N VAL A 157 -9.08 4.86 -0.68
CA VAL A 157 -8.87 3.92 0.43
C VAL A 157 -8.02 2.75 -0.06
N ASN A 158 -6.70 2.90 -0.05
CA ASN A 158 -5.78 1.96 -0.70
C ASN A 158 -5.21 0.95 0.30
N GLY A 159 -5.01 -0.29 -0.16
CA GLY A 159 -4.37 -1.36 0.62
C GLY A 159 -3.12 -1.90 -0.08
N ARG A 160 -2.14 -2.37 0.69
CA ARG A 160 -0.98 -3.10 0.17
C ARG A 160 -0.91 -4.48 0.81
N PHE A 161 -0.89 -5.50 -0.02
CA PHE A 161 -0.90 -6.90 0.38
C PHE A 161 0.23 -7.64 -0.33
N SER A 162 0.51 -8.87 0.08
CA SER A 162 1.37 -9.76 -0.68
C SER A 162 0.94 -11.21 -0.51
N PHE A 163 1.26 -12.08 -1.45
CA PHE A 163 1.00 -13.51 -1.28
C PHE A 163 2.06 -14.34 -1.97
N LYS A 164 2.24 -15.56 -1.48
CA LYS A 164 3.13 -16.54 -2.10
C LYS A 164 2.29 -17.62 -2.76
N LYS A 165 2.68 -17.99 -3.98
CA LYS A 165 2.28 -19.25 -4.61
C LYS A 165 3.40 -20.26 -4.44
#